data_AF-A0A6V8KGS4-F1
#
_entry.id   AF-A0A6V8KGS4-F1
#
_cell.length_a   1.000
_cell.length_b   1.000
_cell.length_c   1.000
_cell.angle_alpha   90.00
_cell.angle_beta   90.00
_cell.angle_gamma   90.00
#
_symmetry.space_group_name_H-M   'P 1'
#
loop_
_entity.id
_entity.type
_entity.pdbx_description
1 polymer ?
#
loop_
_entity_poly.entity_id
_entity_poly.type
_entity_poly.pdbx_seq_one_letter_code
_entity_poly.pdbx_strand_id
1 'polypeptide(L)' 'MAAPISAYLGAADPVCTVDDVGAWAELTTGEFELRAFPGDHFYLVPEQAALLSAVSARLWGGDR' A
#
# COMPACT_ATOMS: atom_id res chain seq x y z
N MET A 1 -16.92 2.42 -8.61
CA MET A 1 -16.13 3.66 -8.42
C MET A 1 -14.73 3.39 -8.94
N ALA A 2 -14.15 4.30 -9.73
CA ALA A 2 -12.86 4.07 -10.41
C ALA A 2 -11.66 4.77 -9.73
N ALA A 3 -11.80 5.12 -8.44
CA ALA A 3 -10.71 5.76 -7.71
C ALA A 3 -9.55 4.75 -7.53
N PRO A 4 -8.30 5.11 -7.89
CA PRO A 4 -7.17 4.22 -7.68
C PRO A 4 -6.95 3.91 -6.19
N ILE A 5 -6.47 2.71 -5.89
CA ILE A 5 -6.11 2.27 -4.53
C ILE A 5 -4.63 1.89 -4.52
N SER A 6 -3.88 2.46 -3.59
CA SER A 6 -2.51 2.05 -3.28
C SER A 6 -2.47 1.56 -1.84
N ALA A 7 -2.19 0.28 -1.66
CA ALA A 7 -2.20 -0.41 -0.38
C ALA A 7 -0.77 -0.70 0.11
N TYR A 8 -0.54 -0.50 1.40
CA TYR A 8 0.75 -0.68 2.05
C TYR A 8 0.56 -1.47 3.35
N LEU A 9 1.37 -2.50 3.56
CA LEU A 9 1.29 -3.36 4.75
C LEU A 9 2.68 -3.77 5.28
N GLY A 10 2.72 -4.27 6.51
CA GLY A 10 3.87 -4.96 7.07
C GLY A 10 3.89 -6.42 6.63
N ALA A 11 5.04 -6.91 6.12
CA ALA A 11 5.20 -8.27 5.62
C ALA A 11 5.06 -9.35 6.70
N ALA A 12 5.24 -8.97 7.97
CA ALA A 12 5.09 -9.84 9.13
C ALA A 12 3.91 -9.43 10.02
N ASP A 13 2.96 -8.64 9.51
CA ASP A 13 1.74 -8.29 10.24
C ASP A 13 0.83 -9.54 10.40
N PRO A 14 0.55 -10.00 11.63
CA PRO A 14 -0.29 -11.17 11.86
C PRO A 14 -1.79 -10.88 11.69
N VAL A 15 -2.20 -9.62 11.59
CA VAL A 15 -3.60 -9.18 11.51
C VAL A 15 -4.01 -8.85 10.08
N CYS A 16 -3.12 -8.21 9.32
CA CYS A 16 -3.38 -7.77 7.95
C CYS A 16 -2.47 -8.54 6.99
N THR A 17 -2.90 -9.72 6.55
CA THR A 17 -2.10 -10.53 5.63
C THR A 17 -2.06 -9.91 4.23
N VAL A 18 -1.10 -10.36 3.39
CA VAL A 18 -1.02 -9.96 1.98
C VAL A 18 -2.32 -10.28 1.24
N ASP A 19 -2.95 -11.42 1.53
CA ASP A 19 -4.20 -11.84 0.89
C ASP A 19 -5.37 -10.94 1.34
N ASP A 20 -5.48 -10.63 2.63
CA ASP A 20 -6.54 -9.76 3.17
C ASP A 20 -6.48 -8.35 2.57
N VAL A 21 -5.27 -7.78 2.50
CA VAL A 21 -5.06 -6.45 1.92
C VAL A 21 -5.17 -6.50 0.40
N GLY A 22 -4.76 -7.60 -0.23
CA GLY A 22 -4.86 -7.84 -1.67
C GLY A 22 -6.32 -7.87 -2.18
N ALA A 23 -7.25 -8.37 -1.37
CA ALA A 23 -8.68 -8.40 -1.70
C ALA A 23 -9.27 -6.99 -1.94
N TRP A 24 -8.60 -5.92 -1.52
CA TRP A 24 -9.04 -4.55 -1.80
C TRP A 24 -9.04 -4.21 -3.30
N ALA A 25 -8.33 -4.98 -4.14
CA ALA A 25 -8.41 -4.86 -5.59
C ALA A 25 -9.84 -4.98 -6.12
N GLU A 26 -10.70 -5.74 -5.44
CA GLU A 26 -12.11 -5.94 -5.82
C GLU A 26 -12.99 -4.71 -5.54
N LEU A 27 -12.50 -3.76 -4.73
CA LEU A 27 -13.24 -2.57 -4.32
C LEU A 27 -13.12 -1.40 -5.31
N THR A 28 -12.31 -1.55 -6.36
CA THR A 28 -12.12 -0.52 -7.38
C THR A 28 -12.16 -1.10 -8.79
N THR A 29 -12.64 -0.30 -9.74
CA THR A 29 -12.44 -0.55 -11.17
C THR A 29 -11.28 0.27 -11.75
N GLY A 30 -10.56 1.02 -10.91
CA GLY A 30 -9.36 1.77 -11.25
C GLY A 30 -8.08 0.97 -10.96
N GLU A 31 -6.93 1.64 -11.03
CA GLU A 31 -5.64 1.00 -10.75
C GLU A 31 -5.52 0.57 -9.28
N PHE A 32 -5.01 -0.64 -9.06
CA PHE A 32 -4.67 -1.18 -7.75
C PHE A 32 -3.19 -1.53 -7.68
N GLU A 33 -2.52 -1.09 -6.61
CA GLU A 33 -1.15 -1.48 -6.31
C GLU A 33 -1.04 -1.86 -4.84
N LEU A 34 -0.29 -2.92 -4.53
CA LEU A 34 -0.01 -3.38 -3.18
C LEU A 34 1.50 -3.53 -3.00
N ARG A 35 2.02 -2.97 -1.90
CA ARG A 35 3.42 -3.09 -1.52
C ARG A 35 3.59 -3.44 -0.05
N ALA A 36 4.29 -4.54 0.21
CA ALA A 36 4.69 -4.94 1.56
C ALA A 36 6.02 -4.29 1.96
N PHE A 37 6.14 -3.92 3.23
CA PHE A 37 7.35 -3.40 3.87
C PHE A 37 7.84 -4.34 4.97
N PRO A 38 9.13 -4.34 5.32
CA PRO A 38 9.61 -5.08 6.49
C PRO A 38 8.90 -4.62 7.78
N GLY A 39 8.54 -5.56 8.64
CA GLY A 39 7.92 -5.27 9.94
C GLY A 39 6.51 -5.79 10.09
N ASP A 40 5.94 -5.53 11.26
CA ASP A 40 4.60 -5.94 11.67
C ASP A 40 3.58 -4.84 11.35
N HIS A 41 2.47 -4.83 12.10
CA HIS A 41 1.42 -3.80 12.02
C HIS A 41 1.95 -2.36 12.11
N PHE A 42 3.06 -2.14 12.81
CA PHE A 42 3.67 -0.83 12.99
C PHE A 42 4.82 -0.54 12.02
N TYR A 43 4.94 -1.28 10.90
CA TYR A 43 5.98 -1.08 9.87
C TYR A 43 6.17 0.39 9.47
N LEU A 44 5.11 1.19 9.48
CA LEU A 44 5.12 2.60 9.11
C LEU A 44 6.07 3.46 9.96
N VAL A 45 6.41 3.02 11.17
CA VAL A 45 7.34 3.73 12.06
C VAL A 45 8.80 3.53 11.62
N PRO A 46 9.35 2.29 11.57
CA PRO A 46 10.71 2.07 11.08
C PRO A 46 10.86 2.38 9.58
N GLU A 47 9.82 2.16 8.77
CA GLU A 47 9.87 2.31 7.30
C GLU A 47 9.35 3.67 6.82
N GLN A 48 9.20 4.66 7.71
CA GLN A 48 8.59 5.96 7.42
C GLN A 48 9.15 6.60 6.14
N ALA A 49 10.47 6.65 5.98
CA ALA A 49 11.09 7.28 4.81
C ALA A 49 10.74 6.55 3.50
N ALA A 50 10.77 5.22 3.51
CA ALA A 50 10.46 4.40 2.34
C ALA A 50 8.97 4.46 2.00
N LEU A 51 8.09 4.45 3.00
CA LEU A 51 6.65 4.60 2.85
C LEU A 51 6.29 5.98 2.29
N LEU A 52 6.85 7.06 2.84
CA LEU A 52 6.62 8.41 2.35
C LEU A 52 7.11 8.57 0.90
N SER A 53 8.25 7.98 0.54
CA SER A 53 8.74 7.97 -0.84
C SER A 53 7.79 7.24 -1.79
N ALA A 54 7.19 6.11 -1.37
CA ALA A 54 6.21 5.38 -2.17
C ALA A 54 4.91 6.17 -2.38
N VAL A 55 4.35 6.73 -1.30
CA VAL A 55 3.14 7.58 -1.36
C VAL A 55 3.37 8.79 -2.26
N SER A 56 4.52 9.44 -2.08
CA SER A 56 4.99 10.56 -2.90
C SER A 56 5.00 10.24 -4.39
N ALA A 57 5.65 9.12 -4.76
CA ALA A 57 5.73 8.69 -6.15
C ALA A 57 4.34 8.47 -6.76
N ARG A 58 3.38 7.98 -5.96
CA ARG A 58 2.01 7.76 -6.42
C ARG A 58 1.24 9.06 -6.68
N LEU A 59 1.42 10.06 -5.82
CA LEU A 59 0.72 11.36 -5.95
C LEU A 59 1.26 12.21 -7.10
N TRP A 60 2.57 12.11 -7.36
CA TRP A 60 3.24 12.92 -8.39
C TRP A 60 3.49 12.18 -9.70
N GLY A 61 3.27 10.86 -9.74
CA GLY A 61 3.39 10.03 -10.96
C GLY A 61 2.17 10.06 -11.88
N GLY A 62 1.11 10.79 -11.52
CA GLY A 62 -0.16 10.84 -12.26
C GLY A 62 -0.25 11.91 -13.37
N ASP A 63 0.72 12.81 -13.50
CA ASP A 63 0.77 13.82 -14.58
C ASP A 63 2.24 14.16 -14.92
N ARG A 64 2.72 13.56 -16.01
CA ARG A 64 3.76 14.10 -16.89
C ARG A 64 3.41 13.81 -18.34
#